data_AF-A0A3C0WCI7-F1
#
_entry.id   AF-A0A3C0WCI7-F1
#
_cell.length_a   1.000
_cell.length_b   1.000
_cell.length_c   1.000
_cell.angle_alpha   90.00
_cell.angle_beta   90.00
_cell.angle_gamma   90.00
#
_symmetry.space_group_name_H-M   'P 1'
#
loop_
_entity.id
_entity.type
_entity.pdbx_description
1 polymer ?
#
loop_
_entity_poly.entity_id
_entity_poly.type
_entity_poly.pdbx_seq_one_letter_code
_entity_poly.pdbx_strand_id
1 'polypeptide(L)'
;FQSNHEGALIDEVHRAYFEKADGIIINAGGYTHTSIALMDALLAVSLPVIEVHLTDPSRREEFRHRSYVAMAAMGSVVGLGFTGYRRAMELLLAMKKQPTAEP
;
A
#
# COMPACT_ATOMS: atom_id res chain seq x y z
N PHE A 1 8.69 4.35 7.48
CA PHE A 1 9.85 4.46 6.57
C PHE A 1 9.51 5.39 5.41
N GLN A 2 10.48 6.10 4.84
CA GLN A 2 10.32 6.90 3.62
C GLN A 2 11.63 6.84 2.82
N SER A 3 11.53 6.71 1.50
CA SER A 3 12.68 6.82 0.60
C SER A 3 12.26 7.30 -0.79
N ASN A 4 13.18 7.97 -1.48
CA ASN A 4 13.08 8.34 -2.90
C ASN A 4 13.76 7.30 -3.81
N HIS A 5 14.27 6.21 -3.25
CA HIS A 5 14.86 5.11 -3.99
C HIS A 5 13.90 3.92 -3.96
N GLU A 6 13.45 3.50 -5.15
CA GLU A 6 12.55 2.35 -5.33
C GLU A 6 13.06 1.09 -4.62
N GLY A 7 14.35 0.75 -4.82
CA GLY A 7 14.96 -0.42 -4.17
C GLY A 7 14.88 -0.39 -2.64
N ALA A 8 15.04 0.78 -2.03
CA ALA A 8 14.95 0.90 -0.58
C ALA A 8 13.51 0.69 -0.06
N LEU A 9 12.49 1.05 -0.85
CA LEU A 9 11.10 0.73 -0.52
C LEU A 9 10.82 -0.77 -0.63
N ILE A 10 11.39 -1.43 -1.64
CA ILE A 10 11.32 -2.89 -1.82
C ILE A 10 12.00 -3.61 -0.66
N ASP A 11 13.20 -3.17 -0.26
CA ASP A 11 13.91 -3.73 0.89
C ASP A 11 13.10 -3.59 2.17
N GLU A 12 12.43 -2.45 2.37
CA GLU A 12 11.55 -2.25 3.53
C GLU A 12 10.32 -3.17 3.51
N VAL A 13 9.74 -3.45 2.33
CA VAL A 13 8.65 -4.41 2.18
C VAL A 13 9.11 -5.82 2.59
N HIS A 14 10.28 -6.27 2.12
CA HIS A 14 10.85 -7.56 2.52
C HIS A 14 11.21 -7.60 4.01
N ARG A 15 11.75 -6.51 4.54
CA ARG A 15 12.06 -6.39 5.98
C ARG A 15 10.80 -6.55 6.82
N ALA A 16 9.70 -5.90 6.43
CA ALA A 16 8.41 -6.02 7.13
C ALA A 16 7.93 -7.48 7.17
N TYR A 17 8.11 -8.25 6.10
CA TYR A 17 7.82 -9.69 6.10
C TYR A 17 8.67 -10.48 7.09
N PHE A 18 10.00 -10.32 7.04
CA PHE A 18 10.91 -11.06 7.93
C PHE A 18 10.72 -10.69 9.40
N GLU A 19 10.37 -9.43 9.69
CA GLU A 19 10.03 -8.95 11.03
C GLU A 19 8.61 -9.31 11.47
N LYS A 20 7.86 -10.03 10.64
CA LYS A 20 6.48 -10.48 10.91
C LYS A 20 5.55 -9.31 11.21
N ALA A 21 5.66 -8.25 10.42
CA ALA A 21 4.74 -7.14 10.47
C ALA A 21 3.30 -7.61 10.22
N ASP A 22 2.38 -6.84 10.75
CA ASP A 22 0.96 -7.14 10.75
C ASP A 22 0.24 -6.75 9.45
N GLY A 23 0.88 -5.91 8.64
CA GLY A 23 0.34 -5.29 7.44
C GLY A 23 1.16 -4.09 7.01
N ILE A 24 0.88 -3.58 5.82
CA ILE A 24 1.60 -2.46 5.20
C ILE A 24 0.60 -1.36 4.84
N ILE A 25 0.88 -0.13 5.28
CA ILE A 25 0.21 1.08 4.77
C ILE A 25 1.24 1.81 3.91
N ILE A 26 0.93 1.99 2.63
CA ILE A 26 1.90 2.57 1.69
C ILE A 26 1.29 3.72 0.89
N ASN A 27 2.02 4.83 0.84
CA ASN A 27 1.87 5.88 -0.15
C ASN A 27 3.13 5.89 -1.01
N ALA A 28 3.06 5.33 -2.21
CA ALA A 28 4.22 5.16 -3.09
C ALA A 28 4.49 6.41 -3.95
N GLY A 29 3.69 7.47 -3.84
CA GLY A 29 3.87 8.70 -4.60
C GLY A 29 3.96 8.45 -6.10
N GLY A 30 5.06 8.87 -6.73
CA GLY A 30 5.29 8.63 -8.17
C GLY A 30 5.36 7.14 -8.53
N TYR A 31 5.88 6.30 -7.63
CA TYR A 31 6.04 4.87 -7.87
C TYR A 31 4.72 4.11 -7.96
N THR A 32 3.63 4.67 -7.43
CA THR A 32 2.28 4.16 -7.69
C THR A 32 2.04 3.94 -9.18
N HIS A 33 2.52 4.85 -10.03
CA HIS A 33 2.20 4.88 -11.45
C HIS A 33 3.25 4.21 -12.34
N THR A 34 4.41 3.85 -11.79
CA THR A 34 5.58 3.42 -12.57
C THR A 34 6.20 2.11 -12.09
N SER A 35 6.06 1.76 -10.82
CA SER A 35 6.82 0.66 -10.22
C SER A 35 6.05 -0.65 -10.25
N ILE A 36 6.36 -1.47 -11.26
CA ILE A 36 5.97 -2.88 -11.28
C ILE A 36 6.77 -3.65 -10.22
N ALA A 37 8.04 -3.31 -10.01
CA ALA A 37 8.90 -4.00 -9.04
C ALA A 37 8.39 -3.88 -7.58
N LEU A 38 7.88 -2.71 -7.19
CA LEU A 38 7.27 -2.52 -5.87
C LEU A 38 5.94 -3.28 -5.74
N MET A 39 5.13 -3.33 -6.80
CA MET A 39 3.91 -4.15 -6.83
C MET A 39 4.24 -5.63 -6.64
N ASP A 40 5.23 -6.15 -7.36
CA ASP A 40 5.65 -7.55 -7.24
C ASP A 40 6.20 -7.87 -5.84
N ALA A 41 6.98 -6.96 -5.24
CA ALA A 41 7.46 -7.11 -3.87
C ALA A 41 6.31 -7.16 -2.85
N LEU A 42 5.29 -6.30 -3.01
CA LEU A 42 4.10 -6.30 -2.15
C LEU A 42 3.29 -7.60 -2.29
N LEU A 43 3.13 -8.12 -3.50
CA LEU A 43 2.48 -9.40 -3.75
C LEU A 43 3.25 -10.58 -3.14
N ALA A 44 4.58 -10.55 -3.19
CA ALA A 44 5.42 -11.64 -2.71
C ALA A 44 5.32 -11.84 -1.18
N VAL A 45 5.14 -10.77 -0.41
CA VAL A 45 5.17 -10.84 1.07
C VAL A 45 3.86 -11.33 1.70
N SER A 46 2.76 -11.46 0.95
CA SER A 46 1.45 -11.93 1.46
C SER A 46 0.94 -11.22 2.73
N LEU A 47 1.45 -10.02 3.01
CA LEU A 47 0.98 -9.15 4.09
C LEU A 47 -0.23 -8.34 3.59
N PRO A 48 -1.23 -8.03 4.43
CA PRO A 48 -2.32 -7.16 4.03
C PRO A 48 -1.79 -5.75 3.75
N VAL A 49 -2.10 -5.21 2.56
CA VAL A 49 -1.62 -3.90 2.11
C VAL A 49 -2.80 -2.93 1.92
N ILE A 50 -2.69 -1.72 2.47
CA ILE A 50 -3.58 -0.60 2.15
C ILE A 50 -2.79 0.52 1.48
N GLU A 51 -3.23 0.94 0.30
CA GLU A 51 -2.67 2.08 -0.41
C GLU A 51 -3.26 3.40 0.12
N VAL A 52 -2.43 4.44 0.23
CA VAL A 52 -2.86 5.78 0.66
C VAL A 52 -2.40 6.82 -0.36
N HIS A 53 -3.31 7.72 -0.72
CA HIS A 53 -3.01 8.95 -1.44
C HIS A 53 -3.57 10.17 -0.71
N LEU A 54 -2.74 11.19 -0.49
CA LEU A 54 -3.16 12.42 0.19
C LEU A 54 -4.25 13.16 -0.60
N THR A 55 -4.11 13.19 -1.92
CA THR A 55 -5.05 13.77 -2.89
C THR A 55 -5.61 12.66 -3.76
N ASP A 56 -6.81 12.83 -4.32
CA ASP A 56 -7.41 11.85 -5.23
C ASP A 56 -6.69 11.83 -6.60
N PRO A 57 -5.96 10.75 -6.95
CA PRO A 57 -5.25 10.66 -8.24
C PRO A 57 -6.20 10.63 -9.44
N SER A 58 -7.44 10.18 -9.28
CA SER A 58 -8.44 10.11 -10.38
C SER A 58 -8.90 11.49 -10.85
N ARG A 59 -8.71 12.52 -10.02
CA ARG A 59 -9.03 13.93 -10.34
C ARG A 59 -7.88 14.69 -10.97
N ARG A 60 -6.78 13.99 -11.27
CA ARG A 60 -5.54 14.57 -11.78
C ARG A 60 -5.28 14.12 -13.22
N GLU A 61 -4.05 14.29 -13.69
CA GLU A 61 -3.63 13.89 -15.04
C GLU A 61 -3.87 12.39 -15.29
N GLU A 62 -4.23 12.02 -16.52
CA GLU A 62 -4.63 10.65 -16.89
C GLU A 62 -3.62 9.57 -16.47
N PHE A 63 -2.32 9.86 -16.59
CA PHE A 63 -1.26 8.93 -16.18
C PHE A 63 -1.27 8.60 -14.68
N ARG A 64 -1.95 9.39 -13.85
CA ARG A 64 -2.09 9.15 -12.41
C ARG A 64 -3.28 8.27 -12.05
N HIS A 65 -4.15 7.98 -13.01
CA HIS A 65 -5.34 7.16 -12.75
C HIS A 65 -4.98 5.68 -12.63
N ARG A 66 -3.83 5.27 -13.18
CA ARG A 66 -3.30 3.91 -13.05
C ARG A 66 -2.43 3.79 -11.81
N SER A 67 -2.72 2.79 -10.98
CA SER A 67 -1.90 2.38 -9.85
C SER A 67 -1.50 0.92 -9.98
N TYR A 68 -0.19 0.65 -10.01
CA TYR A 68 0.35 -0.71 -9.89
C TYR A 68 0.28 -1.18 -8.44
N VAL A 69 0.51 -0.29 -7.47
CA VAL A 69 0.42 -0.60 -6.03
C VAL A 69 -1.00 -1.04 -5.66
N ALA A 70 -2.04 -0.45 -6.24
CA ALA A 70 -3.44 -0.84 -6.02
C ALA A 70 -3.72 -2.29 -6.46
N MET A 71 -2.97 -2.83 -7.42
CA MET A 71 -3.13 -4.22 -7.87
C MET A 71 -2.65 -5.22 -6.80
N ALA A 72 -1.76 -4.79 -5.89
CA ALA A 72 -1.30 -5.56 -4.75
C ALA A 72 -2.04 -5.21 -3.44
N ALA A 73 -2.77 -4.10 -3.41
CA ALA A 73 -3.47 -3.61 -2.23
C ALA A 73 -4.86 -4.24 -2.08
N MET A 74 -5.28 -4.48 -0.84
CA MET A 74 -6.64 -4.92 -0.51
C MET A 74 -7.66 -3.78 -0.58
N GLY A 75 -7.16 -2.53 -0.61
CA GLY A 75 -7.97 -1.34 -0.79
C GLY A 75 -7.12 -0.08 -0.77
N SER A 76 -7.71 1.03 -1.21
CA SER A 76 -7.05 2.34 -1.27
C SER A 76 -7.85 3.41 -0.52
N VAL A 77 -7.13 4.30 0.17
CA VAL A 77 -7.69 5.49 0.81
C VAL A 77 -7.14 6.72 0.12
N VAL A 78 -8.00 7.49 -0.55
CA VAL A 78 -7.57 8.62 -1.39
C VAL A 78 -8.26 9.92 -1.01
N GLY A 79 -7.56 11.05 -1.15
CA GLY A 79 -8.17 12.38 -1.05
C GLY A 79 -8.51 12.88 0.36
N LEU A 80 -8.06 12.18 1.40
CA LEU A 80 -8.33 12.54 2.81
C LEU A 80 -7.16 13.27 3.49
N GLY A 81 -6.14 13.68 2.74
CA GLY A 81 -4.90 14.22 3.30
C GLY A 81 -4.29 13.26 4.33
N PHE A 82 -3.74 13.80 5.41
CA PHE A 82 -3.12 12.99 6.47
C PHE A 82 -4.11 12.08 7.21
N THR A 83 -5.39 12.46 7.27
CA THR A 83 -6.44 11.62 7.86
C THR A 83 -6.57 10.27 7.13
N GLY A 84 -6.14 10.19 5.87
CA GLY A 84 -6.09 8.96 5.11
C GLY A 84 -5.26 7.85 5.76
N TYR A 85 -4.12 8.19 6.39
CA TYR A 85 -3.29 7.20 7.10
C TYR A 85 -4.00 6.61 8.32
N ARG A 86 -4.72 7.44 9.08
CA ARG A 86 -5.54 6.97 10.21
C ARG A 86 -6.61 6.00 9.72
N ARG A 87 -7.29 6.34 8.62
CA ARG A 87 -8.32 5.47 8.02
C ARG A 87 -7.73 4.16 7.50
N ALA A 88 -6.55 4.18 6.88
CA ALA A 88 -5.86 2.97 6.44
C ALA A 88 -5.51 2.04 7.60
N MET A 89 -5.09 2.61 8.74
CA MET A 89 -4.82 1.84 9.95
C MET A 89 -6.08 1.16 10.50
N GLU A 90 -7.21 1.88 10.55
CA GLU A 90 -8.50 1.31 10.95
C GLU A 90 -8.91 0.13 10.04
N LEU A 91 -8.69 0.24 8.73
CA LEU A 91 -9.01 -0.82 7.77
C LEU A 91 -8.14 -2.07 8.02
N LEU A 92 -6.82 -1.91 8.19
CA LEU A 92 -5.93 -3.03 8.51
C LEU A 92 -6.33 -3.71 9.82
N LEU A 93 -6.64 -2.94 10.87
CA LEU A 93 -7.08 -3.50 12.16
C LEU A 93 -8.42 -4.24 12.04
N ALA A 94 -9.32 -3.79 11.17
CA ALA A 94 -10.58 -4.48 10.91
C ALA A 94 -10.38 -5.81 10.18
N MET A 95 -9.42 -5.89 9.25
CA MET A 95 -9.08 -7.12 8.52
C MET A 95 -8.55 -8.21 9.46
N LYS A 96 -7.71 -7.83 10.43
CA LYS A 96 -7.19 -8.76 11.45
C LYS A 96 -8.26 -9.36 12.37
N LYS A 97 -9.41 -8.68 12.52
CA LYS A 97 -10.51 -9.12 13.38
C LYS A 97 -11.48 -10.08 12.69
N GLN A 98 -11.40 -10.22 11.37
CA GLN A 98 -12.14 -11.27 10.69
C GLN A 98 -11.40 -12.59 10.94
N PRO A 99 -12.02 -13.59 11.60
CA PRO A 99 -11.46 -14.93 11.57
C PRO A 99 -11.36 -15.31 10.10
N THR A 100 -10.20 -15.79 9.66
CA THR A 100 -10.13 -16.53 8.40
C THR A 100 -11.24 -17.56 8.44
N ALA A 101 -12.24 -17.43 7.58
CA ALA A 101 -13.19 -18.51 7.36
C ALA A 101 -12.35 -19.71 6.95
N GLU A 102 -12.22 -20.69 7.84
CA GLU A 102 -11.58 -21.96 7.51
C GLU A 102 -12.33 -22.60 6.34
N PRO A 103 -11.61 -23.30 5.45
CA PRO A 103 -12.17 -23.89 4.23
C PRO A 103 -13.25 -24.94 4.49
#